data_AF-A0A960ZYG5-F1
#
_entry.id   AF-A0A960ZYG5-F1
#
_cell.length_a   1.000
_cell.length_b   1.000
_cell.length_c   1.000
_cell.angle_alpha   90.00
_cell.angle_beta   90.00
_cell.angle_gamma   90.00
#
_symmetry.space_group_name_H-M   'P 1'
#
loop_
_entity.id
_entity.type
_entity.pdbx_description
1 polymer ?
#
loop_
_entity_poly.entity_id
_entity_poly.type
_entity_poly.pdbx_seq_one_letter_code
_entity_poly.pdbx_strand_id
1 'polypeptide(L)'
;MYDRESLETLKQRVDLIDLIGQYVPLKKVGVRYETLCPFHPEKTPSFGIQKGDTHYHCFGCQAHGDAITFLMEHQHLTFVQAVETLAERYHVGLERTASKEESSGFKATEQRDALERATQLYQYALLHTNEGQVALQYLYRRGIDLSLIQQFRLGWAPSQPDYISTLLKSENIPDPLLQLVGLVTQRRSGSVRDFFSERIIFPVEDARGHVVAFSARKIREETYGGKYINTPETPLFKKSRILFGLGKCRREIAKGRHAIIAEGQIDAIRLISSGYNYAVASQGTAFGESHVEELSKLGIESVTLAFDGDRAGQDAAVKVGNLFQRTGIDTRIVQLPEGSDPDGFIQEHGREAFDQKLKEALHYLPFLYSHLSQGEDLSIAAVKTRIVYAIAQQIRGWSNPVIVHESLKELSALTRIPEEMLGVEGAVKRTYIGQRTLTSDFLQVNPQRIQESVLLQWLIYSQGNKKQYFSFARQHLPPDQLRDPPCRQLYTTLLELEEKDELDTLTITSQLDTSELQELFCGIMDAGANKEHGAKPLIEIVKR
;
A
#
# COMPACT_ATOMS: atom_id res chain seq x y z
N MET A 1 10.76 15.74 4.37
CA MET A 1 9.74 16.61 3.74
C MET A 1 10.50 17.72 2.99
N TYR A 2 9.98 18.34 1.94
CA TYR A 2 10.68 19.50 1.32
C TYR A 2 10.34 20.75 2.13
N ASP A 3 11.28 21.69 2.28
CA ASP A 3 10.95 22.97 2.90
C ASP A 3 9.98 23.76 1.98
N ARG A 4 9.21 24.65 2.60
CA ARG A 4 8.15 25.41 1.91
C ARG A 4 8.71 26.40 0.89
N GLU A 5 9.90 26.95 1.14
CA GLU A 5 10.51 27.98 0.29
C GLU A 5 11.05 27.38 -1.01
N SER A 6 11.67 26.20 -0.95
CA SER A 6 12.09 25.43 -2.14
C SER A 6 10.90 25.05 -3.02
N LEU A 7 9.78 24.64 -2.43
CA LEU A 7 8.58 24.27 -3.18
C LEU A 7 7.93 25.46 -3.88
N GLU A 8 7.85 26.62 -3.23
CA GLU A 8 7.34 27.83 -3.86
C GLU A 8 8.28 28.33 -4.97
N THR A 9 9.59 28.27 -4.74
CA THR A 9 10.61 28.61 -5.76
C THR A 9 10.47 27.72 -6.99
N LEU A 10 10.26 26.41 -6.78
CA LEU A 10 10.03 25.44 -7.86
C LEU A 10 8.77 25.81 -8.65
N LYS A 11 7.64 26.05 -7.98
CA LYS A 11 6.38 26.43 -8.65
C LYS A 11 6.49 27.71 -9.47
N GLN A 12 7.23 28.70 -8.97
CA GLN A 12 7.45 29.97 -9.68
C GLN A 12 8.39 29.82 -10.88
N ARG A 13 9.29 28.84 -10.86
CA ARG A 13 10.27 28.63 -11.94
C ARG A 13 9.68 27.87 -13.14
N VAL A 14 8.65 27.06 -12.89
CA VAL A 14 8.01 26.24 -13.91
C VAL A 14 7.12 27.11 -14.81
N ASP A 15 7.39 27.09 -16.12
CA ASP A 15 6.44 27.61 -17.11
C ASP A 15 5.39 26.54 -17.41
N LEU A 16 4.16 26.76 -16.94
CA LEU A 16 3.05 25.84 -17.13
C LEU A 16 2.68 25.63 -18.61
N ILE A 17 2.88 26.63 -19.46
CA ILE A 17 2.57 26.50 -20.90
C ILE A 17 3.55 25.53 -21.54
N ASP A 18 4.84 25.64 -21.21
CA ASP A 18 5.88 24.72 -21.69
C ASP A 18 5.66 23.30 -21.14
N LEU A 19 5.39 23.19 -19.84
CA LEU A 19 5.15 21.89 -19.20
C LEU A 19 3.94 21.17 -19.80
N ILE A 20 2.80 21.84 -19.87
CA ILE A 20 1.53 21.23 -20.30
C ILE A 20 1.50 21.04 -21.82
N GLY A 21 2.10 21.95 -22.58
CA GLY A 21 2.17 21.91 -24.04
C GLY A 21 2.89 20.67 -24.61
N GLN A 22 3.63 19.94 -23.78
CA GLN A 22 4.27 18.68 -24.16
C GLN A 22 3.34 17.47 -24.12
N TYR A 23 2.26 17.59 -23.37
CA TYR A 23 1.30 16.51 -23.19
C TYR A 23 0.04 16.73 -24.01
N VAL A 24 -0.39 17.99 -24.14
CA VAL A 24 -1.61 18.36 -24.84
C VAL A 24 -1.36 19.57 -25.74
N PRO A 25 -1.99 19.62 -26.93
CA PRO A 25 -1.83 20.75 -27.84
C PRO A 25 -2.53 21.99 -27.30
N LEU A 26 -1.75 23.02 -26.98
CA LEU A 26 -2.28 24.30 -26.50
C LEU A 26 -2.57 25.27 -27.65
N LYS A 27 -3.76 25.87 -27.66
CA LYS A 27 -4.14 26.93 -28.60
C LYS A 27 -4.14 28.28 -27.89
N LYS A 28 -3.44 29.27 -28.46
CA LYS A 28 -3.44 30.64 -27.93
C LYS A 28 -4.74 31.36 -28.27
N VAL A 29 -5.41 31.90 -27.26
CA VAL A 29 -6.64 32.71 -27.36
C VAL A 29 -6.43 34.02 -26.57
N GLY A 30 -6.07 35.08 -27.29
CA GLY A 30 -5.71 36.36 -26.68
C GLY A 30 -4.45 36.25 -25.80
N VAL A 31 -4.61 36.50 -24.49
CA VAL A 31 -3.54 36.41 -23.48
C VAL A 31 -3.46 35.03 -22.80
N ARG A 32 -4.43 34.15 -23.06
CA ARG A 32 -4.55 32.80 -22.48
C ARG A 32 -4.25 31.72 -23.51
N TYR A 33 -4.03 30.52 -23.00
CA TYR A 33 -3.89 29.28 -23.75
C TYR A 33 -5.00 28.34 -23.32
N GLU A 34 -5.64 27.68 -24.28
CA GLU A 34 -6.77 26.79 -24.05
C GLU A 34 -6.55 25.44 -24.75
N THR A 35 -7.07 24.37 -24.14
CA THR A 35 -7.07 23.00 -24.67
C THR A 35 -8.25 22.20 -24.14
N LEU A 36 -8.49 21.01 -24.70
CA LEU A 36 -9.31 19.99 -24.05
C LEU A 36 -8.66 19.56 -22.74
N CYS A 37 -9.47 19.37 -21.71
CA CYS A 37 -9.05 18.96 -20.40
C CYS A 37 -8.40 17.57 -20.44
N PRO A 38 -7.19 17.41 -19.89
CA PRO A 38 -6.55 16.11 -19.80
C PRO A 38 -7.12 15.22 -18.70
N PHE A 39 -7.96 15.76 -17.80
CA PHE A 39 -8.47 15.06 -16.63
C PHE A 39 -9.90 14.53 -16.81
N HIS A 40 -10.63 14.99 -17.82
CA HIS A 40 -11.97 14.51 -18.11
C HIS A 40 -12.28 14.59 -19.62
N PRO A 41 -13.16 13.72 -20.14
CA PRO A 41 -13.51 13.74 -21.55
C PRO A 41 -14.45 14.89 -21.89
N GLU A 42 -14.07 15.73 -22.84
CA GLU A 42 -14.89 16.83 -23.36
C GLU A 42 -14.67 17.07 -24.86
N LYS A 43 -15.57 17.83 -25.50
CA LYS A 43 -15.49 18.18 -26.94
C LYS A 43 -15.17 19.66 -27.19
N THR A 44 -15.36 20.51 -26.19
CA THR A 44 -15.11 21.95 -26.24
C THR A 44 -13.97 22.27 -25.29
N PRO A 45 -12.90 22.98 -25.71
CA PRO A 45 -11.81 23.35 -24.82
C PRO A 45 -12.31 24.10 -23.59
N SER A 46 -12.07 23.56 -22.40
CA SER A 46 -12.38 24.25 -21.14
C SER A 46 -11.17 24.40 -20.22
N PHE A 47 -10.01 23.84 -20.59
CA PHE A 47 -8.79 23.90 -19.81
C PHE A 47 -7.95 25.13 -20.20
N GLY A 48 -7.82 26.09 -19.28
CA GLY A 48 -7.17 27.37 -19.48
C GLY A 48 -5.91 27.57 -18.64
N ILE A 49 -4.89 28.18 -19.26
CA ILE A 49 -3.63 28.60 -18.63
C ILE A 49 -3.30 30.01 -19.12
N GLN A 50 -2.84 30.91 -18.25
CA GLN A 50 -2.34 32.22 -18.67
C GLN A 50 -0.81 32.28 -18.57
N LYS A 51 -0.17 33.04 -19.46
CA LYS A 51 1.28 33.19 -19.44
C LYS A 51 1.72 33.93 -18.17
N GLY A 52 2.61 33.30 -17.39
CA GLY A 52 3.12 33.84 -16.12
C GLY A 52 2.32 33.39 -14.89
N ASP A 53 1.20 32.70 -15.07
CA ASP A 53 0.47 32.10 -13.96
C ASP A 53 1.15 30.81 -13.50
N THR A 54 1.11 30.55 -12.19
CA THR A 54 1.62 29.31 -11.57
C THR A 54 0.55 28.22 -11.44
N HIS A 55 -0.69 28.50 -11.88
CA HIS A 55 -1.83 27.59 -11.78
C HIS A 55 -2.59 27.49 -13.11
N TYR A 56 -3.22 26.34 -13.34
CA TYR A 56 -4.19 26.13 -14.42
C TYR A 56 -5.61 26.05 -13.84
N HIS A 57 -6.62 26.25 -14.69
CA HIS A 57 -8.02 26.03 -14.32
C HIS A 57 -8.81 25.43 -15.47
N CYS A 58 -9.69 24.48 -15.16
CA CYS A 58 -10.62 23.87 -16.10
C CYS A 58 -12.04 24.33 -15.82
N PHE A 59 -12.66 25.06 -16.75
CA PHE A 59 -14.02 25.56 -16.61
C PHE A 59 -15.09 24.46 -16.74
N GLY A 60 -14.75 23.30 -17.28
CA GLY A 60 -15.66 22.15 -17.44
C GLY A 60 -15.78 21.32 -16.16
N CYS A 61 -14.67 20.77 -15.67
CA CYS A 61 -14.65 19.90 -14.48
C CYS A 61 -14.19 20.58 -13.19
N GLN A 62 -13.90 21.89 -13.22
CA GLN A 62 -13.37 22.66 -12.10
C GLN A 62 -11.99 22.23 -11.59
N ALA A 63 -11.27 21.37 -12.32
CA ALA A 63 -9.90 21.01 -11.98
C ALA A 63 -9.01 22.25 -11.94
N HIS A 64 -8.25 22.40 -10.86
CA HIS A 64 -7.38 23.55 -10.62
C HIS A 64 -6.13 23.07 -9.88
N GLY A 65 -4.96 23.53 -10.30
CA GLY A 65 -3.71 23.10 -9.69
C GLY A 65 -2.49 23.81 -10.25
N ASP A 66 -1.34 23.53 -9.65
CA ASP A 66 -0.04 24.01 -10.13
C ASP A 66 0.68 22.92 -10.95
N ALA A 67 1.94 23.17 -11.31
CA ALA A 67 2.76 22.23 -12.06
C ALA A 67 2.93 20.86 -11.38
N ILE A 68 3.01 20.83 -10.04
CA ILE A 68 3.14 19.60 -9.27
C ILE A 68 1.83 18.83 -9.34
N THR A 69 0.70 19.50 -9.08
CA THR A 69 -0.63 18.90 -9.20
C THR A 69 -0.87 18.35 -10.61
N PHE A 70 -0.49 19.10 -11.65
CA PHE A 70 -0.62 18.63 -13.03
C PHE A 70 0.09 17.29 -13.26
N LEU A 71 1.34 17.15 -12.83
CA LEU A 71 2.08 15.88 -12.98
C LEU A 71 1.51 14.77 -12.10
N MET A 72 1.03 15.08 -10.90
CA MET A 72 0.38 14.09 -10.05
C MET A 72 -0.89 13.53 -10.69
N GLU A 73 -1.72 14.40 -11.26
CA GLU A 73 -3.01 13.98 -11.85
C GLU A 73 -2.84 13.41 -13.26
N HIS A 74 -2.02 14.03 -14.11
CA HIS A 74 -1.85 13.63 -15.50
C HIS A 74 -0.90 12.44 -15.67
N GLN A 75 0.18 12.38 -14.87
CA GLN A 75 1.20 11.34 -14.96
C GLN A 75 1.13 10.32 -13.80
N HIS A 76 0.14 10.46 -12.91
CA HIS A 76 -0.03 9.59 -11.73
C HIS A 76 1.23 9.49 -10.87
N LEU A 77 2.02 10.57 -10.83
CA LEU A 77 3.22 10.67 -10.01
C LEU A 77 2.83 10.92 -8.55
N THR A 78 3.59 10.38 -7.60
CA THR A 78 3.46 10.82 -6.21
C THR A 78 4.01 12.23 -6.04
N PHE A 79 3.62 12.94 -4.98
CA PHE A 79 4.09 14.30 -4.70
C PHE A 79 5.62 14.45 -4.79
N VAL A 80 6.37 13.53 -4.17
CA VAL A 80 7.84 13.52 -4.20
C VAL A 80 8.36 13.38 -5.63
N GLN A 81 7.72 12.51 -6.44
CA GLN A 81 8.12 12.26 -7.81
C GLN A 81 7.86 13.46 -8.72
N ALA A 82 6.69 14.10 -8.57
CA ALA A 82 6.35 15.31 -9.32
C ALA A 82 7.32 16.46 -8.97
N VAL A 83 7.65 16.62 -7.69
CA VAL A 83 8.61 17.62 -7.20
C VAL A 83 10.03 17.36 -7.74
N GLU A 84 10.53 16.13 -7.66
CA GLU A 84 11.87 15.76 -8.18
C GLU A 84 11.95 15.91 -9.70
N THR A 85 10.91 15.48 -10.43
CA THR A 85 10.86 15.59 -11.90
C THR A 85 10.90 17.05 -12.36
N LEU A 86 10.15 17.94 -11.69
CA LEU A 86 10.17 19.36 -11.99
C LEU A 86 11.49 20.01 -11.58
N ALA A 87 12.05 19.65 -10.43
CA ALA A 87 13.30 20.21 -9.93
C ALA A 87 14.50 19.85 -10.83
N GLU A 88 14.57 18.60 -11.29
CA GLU A 88 15.59 18.17 -12.25
C GLU A 88 15.46 18.93 -13.58
N ARG A 89 14.24 19.02 -14.09
CA ARG A 89 13.93 19.65 -15.37
C ARG A 89 14.18 21.15 -15.39
N TYR A 90 13.76 21.86 -14.36
CA TYR A 90 13.88 23.32 -14.26
C TYR A 90 15.12 23.75 -13.46
N HIS A 91 16.01 22.80 -13.14
CA HIS A 91 17.27 23.00 -12.44
C HIS A 91 17.12 23.78 -11.12
N VAL A 92 16.12 23.42 -10.32
CA VAL A 92 15.84 24.03 -9.02
C VAL A 92 16.40 23.14 -7.92
N GLY A 93 17.29 23.70 -7.08
CA GLY A 93 17.78 23.02 -5.89
C GLY A 93 16.66 22.88 -4.85
N LEU A 94 16.42 21.67 -4.35
CA LEU A 94 15.44 21.43 -3.30
C LEU A 94 16.14 21.15 -1.97
N GLU A 95 15.87 21.97 -0.96
CA GLU A 95 16.27 21.64 0.41
C GLU A 95 15.24 20.72 1.06
N ARG A 96 15.73 19.66 1.72
CA ARG A 96 14.87 18.72 2.45
C ARG A 96 14.91 19.12 3.92
N THR A 97 13.75 19.38 4.52
CA THR A 97 13.62 19.35 5.97
C THR A 97 13.98 17.95 6.43
N ALA A 98 15.08 17.85 7.17
CA ALA A 98 15.67 16.62 7.64
C ALA A 98 14.64 15.82 8.45
N SER A 99 13.97 14.87 7.80
CA SER A 99 13.56 13.66 8.48
C SER A 99 14.84 12.92 8.86
N LYS A 100 14.94 12.51 10.13
CA LYS A 100 16.03 11.71 10.68
C LYS A 100 16.10 10.33 9.99
N GLU A 101 16.53 10.30 8.74
CA GLU A 101 17.04 9.10 8.07
C GLU A 101 18.55 9.27 8.03
N GLU A 102 19.21 8.45 8.83
CA GLU A 102 20.65 8.45 9.04
C GLU A 102 21.39 8.47 7.69
N SER A 103 22.31 9.44 7.59
CA SER A 103 23.18 9.68 6.45
C SER A 103 24.00 8.43 6.14
N SER A 104 23.53 7.62 5.20
CA SER A 104 24.29 6.50 4.64
C SER A 104 25.50 6.91 3.79
N GLY A 105 25.81 8.21 3.71
CA GLY A 105 26.94 8.79 2.98
C GLY A 105 26.81 8.77 1.46
N PHE A 106 26.02 7.86 0.89
CA PHE A 106 25.87 7.66 -0.55
C PHE A 106 24.44 7.94 -1.02
N LYS A 107 24.30 8.61 -2.17
CA LYS A 107 22.99 8.89 -2.78
C LYS A 107 22.34 7.61 -3.30
N ALA A 108 21.02 7.60 -3.41
CA ALA A 108 20.26 6.48 -3.98
C ALA A 108 20.67 6.16 -5.43
N THR A 109 21.12 7.16 -6.20
CA THR A 109 21.66 6.96 -7.55
C THR A 109 22.95 6.16 -7.54
N GLU A 110 23.92 6.53 -6.69
CA GLU A 110 25.19 5.80 -6.55
C GLU A 110 24.97 4.34 -6.10
N GLN A 111 24.00 4.13 -5.21
CA GLN A 111 23.59 2.79 -4.77
C GLN A 111 23.03 1.96 -5.93
N ARG A 112 22.15 2.54 -6.75
CA ARG A 112 21.59 1.88 -7.94
C ARG A 112 22.65 1.61 -8.99
N ASP A 113 23.57 2.53 -9.23
CA ASP A 113 24.64 2.37 -10.21
C ASP A 113 25.58 1.21 -9.83
N ALA A 114 25.91 1.07 -8.53
CA ALA A 114 26.69 -0.06 -8.04
C ALA A 114 25.96 -1.41 -8.23
N LEU A 115 24.66 -1.45 -7.96
CA LEU A 115 23.83 -2.65 -8.17
C LEU A 115 23.65 -3.00 -9.65
N GLU A 116 23.48 -1.99 -10.50
CA GLU A 116 23.40 -2.17 -11.95
C GLU A 116 24.71 -2.74 -12.48
N ARG A 117 25.84 -2.18 -12.04
CA ARG A 117 27.16 -2.67 -12.44
C ARG A 117 27.40 -4.10 -11.97
N ALA A 118 27.04 -4.42 -10.73
CA ALA A 118 27.11 -5.79 -10.23
C ALA A 118 26.24 -6.75 -11.06
N THR A 119 25.06 -6.32 -11.51
CA THR A 119 24.21 -7.13 -12.39
C THR A 119 24.91 -7.48 -13.70
N GLN A 120 25.54 -6.50 -14.34
CA GLN A 120 26.28 -6.70 -15.59
C GLN A 120 27.45 -7.68 -15.40
N LEU A 121 28.18 -7.57 -14.29
CA LEU A 121 29.28 -8.47 -13.97
C LEU A 121 28.81 -9.91 -13.70
N TYR A 122 27.71 -10.08 -12.94
CA TYR A 122 27.12 -11.40 -12.72
C TYR A 122 26.58 -12.01 -14.02
N GLN A 123 25.94 -11.22 -14.88
CA GLN A 123 25.47 -11.70 -16.19
C GLN A 123 26.64 -12.08 -17.10
N TYR A 124 27.72 -11.28 -17.11
CA TYR A 124 28.93 -11.62 -17.82
C TYR A 124 29.52 -12.95 -17.31
N ALA A 125 29.59 -13.13 -16.00
CA ALA A 125 30.07 -14.37 -15.38
C ALA A 125 29.23 -15.59 -15.78
N LEU A 126 27.91 -15.45 -15.85
CA LEU A 126 27.02 -16.53 -16.30
C LEU A 126 27.32 -16.93 -17.75
N LEU A 127 27.51 -15.95 -18.64
CA LEU A 127 27.61 -16.18 -20.09
C LEU A 127 29.02 -16.54 -20.58
N HIS A 128 30.07 -16.10 -19.88
CA HIS A 128 31.44 -16.13 -20.41
C HIS A 128 32.46 -16.86 -19.53
N THR A 129 32.02 -17.61 -18.50
CA THR A 129 32.92 -18.39 -17.64
C THR A 129 32.58 -19.88 -17.65
N ASN A 130 33.57 -20.73 -17.36
CA ASN A 130 33.37 -22.18 -17.28
C ASN A 130 32.38 -22.56 -16.15
N GLU A 131 32.41 -21.87 -15.01
CA GLU A 131 31.42 -22.08 -13.95
C GLU A 131 30.02 -21.65 -14.40
N GLY A 132 29.93 -20.51 -15.10
CA GLY A 132 28.71 -20.00 -15.69
C GLY A 132 28.04 -21.00 -16.65
N GLN A 133 28.82 -21.77 -17.42
CA GLN A 133 28.28 -22.82 -18.29
C GLN A 133 27.49 -23.90 -17.53
N VAL A 134 27.93 -24.27 -16.32
CA VAL A 134 27.20 -25.24 -15.47
C VAL A 134 25.87 -24.65 -15.01
N ALA A 135 25.85 -23.38 -14.63
CA ALA A 135 24.65 -22.65 -14.24
C ALA A 135 23.68 -22.44 -15.44
N LEU A 136 24.21 -22.14 -16.63
CA LEU A 136 23.46 -22.06 -17.88
C LEU A 136 22.75 -23.37 -18.20
N GLN A 137 23.46 -24.51 -18.12
CA GLN A 137 22.85 -25.81 -18.35
C GLN A 137 21.71 -26.10 -17.35
N TYR A 138 21.87 -25.67 -16.09
CA TYR A 138 20.80 -25.77 -15.11
C TYR A 138 19.57 -24.94 -15.51
N LEU A 139 19.76 -23.69 -15.93
CA LEU A 139 18.68 -22.81 -16.40
C LEU A 139 17.98 -23.37 -17.64
N TYR A 140 18.72 -23.90 -18.61
CA TYR A 140 18.15 -24.54 -19.80
C TYR A 140 17.34 -25.81 -19.47
N ARG A 141 17.80 -26.64 -18.53
CA ARG A 141 17.00 -27.79 -18.06
C ARG A 141 15.71 -27.35 -17.37
N ARG A 142 15.72 -26.17 -16.74
CA ARG A 142 14.53 -25.50 -16.19
C ARG A 142 13.75 -24.72 -17.26
N GLY A 143 14.04 -24.91 -18.55
CA GLY A 143 13.38 -24.25 -19.67
C GLY A 143 13.45 -22.72 -19.64
N ILE A 144 14.49 -22.15 -19.02
CA ILE A 144 14.80 -20.72 -19.03
C ILE A 144 15.86 -20.50 -20.11
N ASP A 145 15.44 -20.13 -21.31
CA ASP A 145 16.31 -19.95 -22.46
C ASP A 145 17.14 -18.64 -22.38
N LEU A 146 18.00 -18.43 -23.39
CA LEU A 146 18.85 -17.24 -23.44
C LEU A 146 18.05 -15.93 -23.50
N SER A 147 16.89 -15.93 -24.16
CA SER A 147 16.02 -14.75 -24.25
C SER A 147 15.51 -14.36 -22.86
N LEU A 148 15.06 -15.33 -22.06
CA LEU A 148 14.63 -15.11 -20.69
C LEU A 148 15.80 -14.73 -19.77
N ILE A 149 16.96 -15.36 -19.94
CA ILE A 149 18.19 -14.98 -19.21
C ILE A 149 18.52 -13.51 -19.45
N GLN A 150 18.40 -13.03 -20.69
CA GLN A 150 18.63 -11.63 -21.03
C GLN A 150 17.53 -10.71 -20.50
N GLN A 151 16.27 -11.08 -20.68
CA GLN A 151 15.11 -10.30 -20.25
C GLN A 151 15.06 -10.08 -18.73
N PHE A 152 15.40 -11.11 -17.95
CA PHE A 152 15.48 -11.06 -16.48
C PHE A 152 16.88 -10.76 -15.96
N ARG A 153 17.84 -10.56 -16.86
CA ARG A 153 19.24 -10.21 -16.56
C ARG A 153 19.89 -11.17 -15.55
N LEU A 154 19.58 -12.47 -15.69
CA LEU A 154 20.08 -13.49 -14.78
C LEU A 154 21.60 -13.56 -14.85
N GLY A 155 22.22 -13.87 -13.72
CA GLY A 155 23.67 -13.93 -13.59
C GLY A 155 24.17 -15.13 -12.79
N TRP A 156 25.48 -15.21 -12.61
CA TRP A 156 26.16 -16.22 -11.80
C TRP A 156 27.13 -15.55 -10.85
N ALA A 157 27.04 -15.85 -9.56
CA ALA A 157 28.05 -15.50 -8.58
C ALA A 157 29.11 -16.59 -8.51
N PRO A 158 30.37 -16.31 -8.93
CA PRO A 158 31.42 -17.32 -8.96
C PRO A 158 31.81 -17.89 -7.59
N SER A 159 32.48 -19.04 -7.61
CA SER A 159 33.08 -19.65 -6.42
C SER A 159 34.32 -18.89 -5.93
N GLN A 160 34.98 -18.15 -6.83
CA GLN A 160 36.17 -17.36 -6.53
C GLN A 160 35.88 -16.36 -5.40
N PRO A 161 36.66 -16.36 -4.30
CA PRO A 161 36.49 -15.40 -3.22
C PRO A 161 36.67 -13.96 -3.70
N ASP A 162 35.84 -13.06 -3.17
CA ASP A 162 35.94 -11.62 -3.38
C ASP A 162 35.90 -11.19 -4.86
N TYR A 163 35.28 -12.00 -5.73
CA TYR A 163 35.24 -11.79 -7.19
C TYR A 163 34.59 -10.44 -7.55
N ILE A 164 33.36 -10.20 -7.11
CA ILE A 164 32.62 -8.98 -7.43
C ILE A 164 33.20 -7.79 -6.69
N SER A 165 33.52 -7.93 -5.40
CA SER A 165 34.09 -6.82 -4.64
C SER A 165 35.42 -6.34 -5.22
N THR A 166 36.29 -7.25 -5.68
CA THR A 166 37.56 -6.87 -6.33
C THR A 166 37.32 -6.12 -7.64
N LEU A 167 36.38 -6.58 -8.48
CA LEU A 167 36.06 -5.93 -9.74
C LEU A 167 35.46 -4.53 -9.52
N LEU A 168 34.45 -4.41 -8.65
CA LEU A 168 33.80 -3.12 -8.38
C LEU A 168 34.77 -2.11 -7.72
N LYS A 169 35.68 -2.57 -6.85
CA LYS A 169 36.75 -1.73 -6.30
C LYS A 169 37.68 -1.19 -7.38
N SER A 170 38.03 -2.01 -8.36
CA SER A 170 38.88 -1.59 -9.49
C SER A 170 38.21 -0.49 -10.33
N GLU A 171 36.88 -0.38 -10.23
CA GLU A 171 36.06 0.66 -10.85
C GLU A 171 35.76 1.84 -9.89
N ASN A 172 36.51 1.96 -8.79
CA ASN A 172 36.40 2.99 -7.77
C ASN A 172 35.09 3.00 -6.95
N ILE A 173 34.39 1.86 -6.88
CA ILE A 173 33.21 1.71 -6.01
C ILE A 173 33.69 1.26 -4.61
N PRO A 174 33.51 2.08 -3.56
CA PRO A 174 34.15 1.85 -2.27
C PRO A 174 33.40 0.80 -1.42
N ASP A 175 34.14 0.11 -0.54
CA ASP A 175 33.61 -0.94 0.36
C ASP A 175 32.36 -0.54 1.17
N PRO A 176 32.29 0.67 1.77
CA PRO A 176 31.10 1.11 2.48
C PRO A 176 29.84 1.14 1.61
N LEU A 177 29.96 1.49 0.32
CA LEU A 177 28.84 1.48 -0.62
C LEU A 177 28.42 0.04 -0.94
N LEU A 178 29.38 -0.84 -1.22
CA LEU A 178 29.11 -2.26 -1.47
C LEU A 178 28.42 -2.94 -0.28
N GLN A 179 28.81 -2.58 0.94
CA GLN A 179 28.20 -3.09 2.16
C GLN A 179 26.78 -2.53 2.34
N LEU A 180 26.58 -1.23 2.09
CA LEU A 180 25.28 -0.57 2.20
C LEU A 180 24.22 -1.18 1.28
N VAL A 181 24.61 -1.53 0.05
CA VAL A 181 23.70 -2.18 -0.92
C VAL A 181 23.65 -3.70 -0.79
N GLY A 182 24.36 -4.27 0.20
CA GLY A 182 24.30 -5.69 0.55
C GLY A 182 24.98 -6.64 -0.45
N LEU A 183 25.95 -6.13 -1.22
CA LEU A 183 26.80 -6.96 -2.09
C LEU A 183 27.91 -7.68 -1.34
N VAL A 184 28.35 -7.11 -0.21
CA VAL A 184 29.43 -7.66 0.63
C VAL A 184 29.04 -7.73 2.10
N THR A 185 29.73 -8.59 2.83
CA THR A 185 29.68 -8.68 4.30
C THR A 185 31.06 -8.42 4.90
N GLN A 186 31.09 -7.86 6.10
CA GLN A 186 32.34 -7.62 6.80
C GLN A 186 32.87 -8.91 7.44
N ARG A 187 34.17 -9.17 7.29
CA ARG A 187 34.90 -10.23 7.99
C ARG A 187 35.31 -9.74 9.39
N ARG A 188 35.65 -10.68 10.27
CA ARG A 188 36.22 -10.37 11.59
C ARG A 188 37.53 -9.57 11.52
N SER A 189 38.29 -9.71 10.43
CA SER A 189 39.52 -8.97 10.16
C SER A 189 39.30 -7.51 9.73
N GLY A 190 38.06 -7.08 9.52
CA GLY A 190 37.72 -5.74 9.01
C GLY A 190 37.67 -5.64 7.48
N SER A 191 38.24 -6.59 6.74
CA SER A 191 38.07 -6.69 5.28
C SER A 191 36.67 -7.19 4.90
N VAL A 192 36.25 -6.94 3.66
CA VAL A 192 34.96 -7.43 3.15
C VAL A 192 35.07 -8.80 2.48
N ARG A 193 33.93 -9.46 2.28
CA ARG A 193 33.77 -10.60 1.38
C ARG A 193 32.46 -10.50 0.62
N ASP A 194 32.42 -11.06 -0.59
CA ASP A 194 31.19 -11.16 -1.36
C ASP A 194 30.10 -11.89 -0.56
N PHE A 195 28.87 -11.37 -0.60
CA PHE A 195 27.72 -11.99 0.07
C PHE A 195 27.18 -13.19 -0.71
N PHE A 196 27.21 -13.12 -2.04
CA PHE A 196 26.77 -14.18 -2.93
C PHE A 196 27.96 -14.95 -3.49
N SER A 197 27.88 -16.28 -3.47
CA SER A 197 28.86 -17.17 -4.08
C SER A 197 28.19 -18.48 -4.47
N GLU A 198 28.64 -19.09 -5.58
CA GLU A 198 28.16 -20.36 -6.15
C GLU A 198 26.65 -20.42 -6.40
N ARG A 199 26.07 -19.31 -6.87
CA ARG A 199 24.62 -19.14 -7.01
C ARG A 199 24.23 -18.46 -8.29
N ILE A 200 23.09 -18.89 -8.86
CA ILE A 200 22.39 -18.13 -9.90
C ILE A 200 21.82 -16.87 -9.25
N ILE A 201 22.10 -15.73 -9.85
CA ILE A 201 21.65 -14.42 -9.42
C ILE A 201 20.41 -14.00 -10.19
N PHE A 202 19.39 -13.58 -9.45
CA PHE A 202 18.14 -12.99 -9.92
C PHE A 202 18.13 -11.53 -9.46
N PRO A 203 18.40 -10.56 -10.35
CA PRO A 203 18.24 -9.14 -10.03
C PRO A 203 16.81 -8.83 -9.59
N VAL A 204 16.69 -8.05 -8.53
CA VAL A 204 15.41 -7.61 -7.98
C VAL A 204 15.23 -6.15 -8.32
N GLU A 205 14.16 -5.87 -9.07
CA GLU A 205 13.84 -4.53 -9.56
C GLU A 205 12.78 -3.84 -8.68
N ASP A 206 12.89 -2.53 -8.52
CA ASP A 206 11.80 -1.70 -7.99
C ASP A 206 10.66 -1.53 -9.02
N ALA A 207 9.60 -0.84 -8.63
CA ALA A 207 8.45 -0.59 -9.51
C ALA A 207 8.79 0.22 -10.78
N ARG A 208 9.98 0.83 -10.87
CA ARG A 208 10.48 1.56 -12.04
C ARG A 208 11.46 0.74 -12.89
N GLY A 209 11.81 -0.47 -12.46
CA GLY A 209 12.77 -1.33 -13.15
C GLY A 209 14.22 -1.15 -12.73
N HIS A 210 14.53 -0.34 -11.71
CA HIS A 210 15.91 -0.22 -11.21
C HIS A 210 16.24 -1.39 -10.29
N VAL A 211 17.46 -1.94 -10.40
CA VAL A 211 17.91 -2.96 -9.44
C VAL A 211 18.09 -2.34 -8.07
N VAL A 212 17.46 -2.97 -7.08
CA VAL A 212 17.53 -2.58 -5.67
C VAL A 212 18.10 -3.69 -4.79
N ALA A 213 18.13 -4.94 -5.27
CA ALA A 213 18.67 -6.09 -4.56
C ALA A 213 18.90 -7.28 -5.49
N PHE A 214 19.32 -8.41 -4.92
CA PHE A 214 19.45 -9.69 -5.58
C PHE A 214 18.82 -10.81 -4.75
N SER A 215 18.21 -11.77 -5.44
CA SER A 215 17.97 -13.12 -4.92
C SER A 215 18.96 -14.08 -5.56
N ALA A 216 19.37 -15.11 -4.83
CA ALA A 216 20.41 -16.02 -5.27
C ALA A 216 20.11 -17.48 -4.93
N ARG A 217 20.04 -18.34 -5.97
CA ARG A 217 19.72 -19.76 -5.84
C ARG A 217 20.96 -20.62 -5.97
N LYS A 218 21.19 -21.54 -5.02
CA LYS A 218 22.25 -22.54 -5.18
C LYS A 218 21.80 -23.65 -6.14
N ILE A 219 22.73 -24.16 -6.94
CA ILE A 219 22.50 -25.27 -7.87
C ILE A 219 23.10 -26.59 -7.39
N ARG A 220 24.05 -26.52 -6.45
CA ARG A 220 24.75 -27.64 -5.82
C ARG A 220 24.29 -27.78 -4.37
N GLU A 221 24.15 -29.01 -3.89
CA GLU A 221 23.67 -29.26 -2.53
C GLU A 221 24.72 -28.87 -1.48
N GLU A 222 25.98 -29.17 -1.79
CA GLU A 222 27.17 -28.89 -0.99
C GLU A 222 27.45 -27.38 -0.81
N THR A 223 26.88 -26.52 -1.65
CA THR A 223 27.00 -25.07 -1.50
C THR A 223 26.36 -24.62 -0.18
N TYR A 224 27.15 -23.93 0.64
CA TYR A 224 26.75 -23.46 1.96
C TYR A 224 25.53 -22.50 1.91
N GLY A 225 24.66 -22.61 2.91
CA GLY A 225 23.48 -21.76 3.07
C GLY A 225 22.19 -22.35 2.46
N GLY A 226 21.10 -21.57 2.56
CA GLY A 226 19.77 -21.99 2.10
C GLY A 226 19.67 -22.19 0.58
N LYS A 227 18.59 -22.86 0.14
CA LYS A 227 18.25 -23.04 -1.30
C LYS A 227 18.23 -21.70 -2.02
N TYR A 228 17.61 -20.69 -1.41
CA TYR A 228 17.65 -19.29 -1.79
C TYR A 228 18.24 -18.44 -0.66
N ILE A 229 18.99 -17.42 -1.03
CA ILE A 229 19.38 -16.32 -0.15
C ILE A 229 19.05 -15.00 -0.85
N ASN A 230 18.69 -13.96 -0.08
CA ASN A 230 18.38 -12.65 -0.62
C ASN A 230 19.29 -11.61 0.02
N THR A 231 19.54 -10.50 -0.68
CA THR A 231 20.14 -9.31 -0.09
C THR A 231 19.49 -9.01 1.27
N PRO A 232 20.27 -8.67 2.31
CA PRO A 232 19.72 -8.15 3.56
C PRO A 232 18.86 -6.88 3.34
N GLU A 233 18.15 -6.42 4.36
CA GLU A 233 17.43 -5.14 4.29
C GLU A 233 18.43 -4.01 4.01
N THR A 234 18.14 -3.16 3.02
CA THR A 234 18.96 -1.99 2.65
C THR A 234 18.09 -0.73 2.61
N PRO A 235 18.66 0.46 2.37
CA PRO A 235 17.86 1.66 2.10
C PRO A 235 17.00 1.54 0.84
N LEU A 236 17.47 0.84 -0.21
CA LEU A 236 16.75 0.65 -1.46
C LEU A 236 15.81 -0.57 -1.45
N PHE A 237 16.04 -1.52 -0.55
CA PHE A 237 15.36 -2.81 -0.57
C PHE A 237 14.72 -3.14 0.77
N LYS A 238 13.38 -3.23 0.73
CA LYS A 238 12.53 -3.72 1.82
C LYS A 238 11.81 -4.98 1.36
N LYS A 239 12.14 -6.14 1.92
CA LYS A 239 11.58 -7.44 1.49
C LYS A 239 10.06 -7.47 1.56
N SER A 240 9.49 -6.81 2.57
CA SER A 240 8.03 -6.73 2.80
C SER A 240 7.25 -5.92 1.75
N ARG A 241 7.94 -5.21 0.85
CA ARG A 241 7.32 -4.36 -0.17
C ARG A 241 7.71 -4.75 -1.59
N ILE A 242 8.59 -5.73 -1.77
CA ILE A 242 9.12 -6.05 -3.08
C ILE A 242 8.56 -7.36 -3.58
N LEU A 243 7.96 -7.29 -4.77
CA LEU A 243 7.46 -8.44 -5.50
C LEU A 243 8.31 -8.63 -6.75
N PHE A 244 8.92 -9.81 -6.88
CA PHE A 244 9.69 -10.15 -8.07
C PHE A 244 8.77 -10.15 -9.29
N GLY A 245 9.22 -9.60 -10.42
CA GLY A 245 8.43 -9.46 -11.64
C GLY A 245 7.55 -8.22 -11.70
N LEU A 246 7.31 -7.53 -10.58
CA LEU A 246 6.40 -6.38 -10.54
C LEU A 246 6.81 -5.26 -11.52
N GLY A 247 8.10 -4.90 -11.57
CA GLY A 247 8.60 -3.88 -12.50
C GLY A 247 8.30 -4.20 -13.97
N LYS A 248 8.38 -5.49 -14.35
CA LYS A 248 8.12 -5.96 -15.73
C LYS A 248 6.62 -6.09 -16.03
N CYS A 249 5.84 -6.53 -15.05
CA CYS A 249 4.41 -6.81 -15.20
C CYS A 249 3.50 -5.63 -14.86
N ARG A 250 4.05 -4.53 -14.31
CA ARG A 250 3.29 -3.39 -13.77
C ARG A 250 2.21 -2.87 -14.71
N ARG A 251 2.55 -2.69 -15.99
CA ARG A 251 1.63 -2.15 -16.99
C ARG A 251 0.43 -3.06 -17.23
N GLU A 252 0.67 -4.36 -17.41
CA GLU A 252 -0.38 -5.32 -17.69
C GLU A 252 -1.23 -5.59 -16.44
N ILE A 253 -0.62 -5.60 -15.24
CA ILE A 253 -1.36 -5.67 -13.96
C ILE A 253 -2.30 -4.48 -13.82
N ALA A 254 -1.81 -3.25 -14.01
CA ALA A 254 -2.63 -2.05 -13.88
C ALA A 254 -3.76 -1.99 -14.93
N LYS A 255 -3.47 -2.41 -16.16
CA LYS A 255 -4.45 -2.44 -17.26
C LYS A 255 -5.52 -3.51 -17.04
N GLY A 256 -5.12 -4.71 -16.62
CA GLY A 256 -6.01 -5.84 -16.41
C GLY A 256 -6.69 -5.85 -15.04
N ARG A 257 -6.22 -5.02 -14.10
CA ARG A 257 -6.64 -5.00 -12.68
C ARG A 257 -6.59 -6.38 -12.02
N HIS A 258 -5.65 -7.20 -12.47
CA HIS A 258 -5.50 -8.58 -12.07
C HIS A 258 -4.02 -8.97 -11.98
N ALA A 259 -3.67 -9.84 -11.03
CA ALA A 259 -2.33 -10.39 -10.90
C ALA A 259 -2.34 -11.88 -10.52
N ILE A 260 -1.36 -12.64 -11.02
CA ILE A 260 -1.06 -13.99 -10.52
C ILE A 260 0.07 -13.88 -9.49
N ILE A 261 -0.12 -14.46 -8.31
CA ILE A 261 0.88 -14.48 -7.24
C ILE A 261 1.46 -15.89 -7.15
N ALA A 262 2.77 -16.00 -7.33
CA ALA A 262 3.54 -17.22 -7.14
C ALA A 262 4.47 -17.15 -5.91
N GLU A 263 5.03 -18.28 -5.50
CA GLU A 263 5.91 -18.35 -4.34
C GLU A 263 7.37 -17.98 -4.66
N GLY A 264 7.86 -18.37 -5.84
CA GLY A 264 9.27 -18.27 -6.21
C GLY A 264 9.53 -17.48 -7.49
N GLN A 265 10.79 -17.03 -7.64
CA GLN A 265 11.22 -16.28 -8.83
C GLN A 265 11.16 -17.13 -10.11
N ILE A 266 11.46 -18.43 -10.02
CA ILE A 266 11.39 -19.33 -11.18
C ILE A 266 9.95 -19.48 -11.66
N ASP A 267 8.99 -19.63 -10.74
CA ASP A 267 7.57 -19.73 -11.06
C ASP A 267 7.08 -18.44 -11.73
N ALA A 268 7.45 -17.28 -11.20
CA ALA A 268 7.14 -16.00 -11.83
C ALA A 268 7.76 -15.90 -13.24
N ILE A 269 9.04 -16.29 -13.43
CA ILE A 269 9.68 -16.30 -14.75
C ILE A 269 8.94 -17.24 -15.71
N ARG A 270 8.55 -18.44 -15.26
CA ARG A 270 7.79 -19.39 -16.09
C ARG A 270 6.44 -18.82 -16.49
N LEU A 271 5.71 -18.24 -15.54
CA LEU A 271 4.40 -17.66 -15.81
C LEU A 271 4.52 -16.53 -16.83
N ILE A 272 5.47 -15.61 -16.63
CA ILE A 272 5.71 -14.49 -17.55
C ILE A 272 6.12 -15.01 -18.94
N SER A 273 7.05 -15.97 -19.02
CA SER A 273 7.48 -16.54 -20.30
C SER A 273 6.37 -17.29 -21.04
N SER A 274 5.37 -17.78 -20.31
CA SER A 274 4.18 -18.44 -20.86
C SER A 274 3.08 -17.44 -21.26
N GLY A 275 3.35 -16.14 -21.18
CA GLY A 275 2.42 -15.08 -21.59
C GLY A 275 1.56 -14.52 -20.46
N TYR A 276 1.72 -15.00 -19.23
CA TYR A 276 1.06 -14.43 -18.05
C TYR A 276 1.86 -13.23 -17.54
N ASN A 277 1.91 -12.16 -18.35
CA ASN A 277 2.66 -10.92 -18.11
C ASN A 277 2.12 -10.06 -16.96
N TYR A 278 1.35 -10.66 -16.07
CA TYR A 278 0.77 -10.12 -14.85
C TYR A 278 1.08 -11.00 -13.63
N ALA A 279 2.09 -11.87 -13.75
CA ALA A 279 2.57 -12.70 -12.65
C ALA A 279 3.66 -12.01 -11.84
N VAL A 280 3.62 -12.19 -10.53
CA VAL A 280 4.62 -11.71 -9.57
C VAL A 280 4.89 -12.79 -8.52
N ALA A 281 6.03 -12.72 -7.84
CA ALA A 281 6.33 -13.63 -6.74
C ALA A 281 6.83 -12.93 -5.48
N SER A 282 6.54 -13.53 -4.33
CA SER A 282 7.20 -13.18 -3.09
C SER A 282 8.67 -13.64 -3.11
N GLN A 283 9.54 -13.03 -2.31
CA GLN A 283 10.97 -13.30 -2.35
C GLN A 283 11.42 -14.28 -1.26
N GLY A 284 10.68 -15.37 -1.06
CA GLY A 284 10.99 -16.36 -0.01
C GLY A 284 10.78 -15.84 1.43
N THR A 285 10.06 -14.74 1.58
CA THR A 285 9.51 -14.24 2.86
C THR A 285 8.00 -14.37 2.83
N ALA A 286 7.37 -14.50 4.01
CA ALA A 286 5.91 -14.53 4.11
C ALA A 286 5.31 -13.29 3.41
N PHE A 287 4.40 -13.53 2.48
CA PHE A 287 3.66 -12.46 1.80
C PHE A 287 2.76 -11.75 2.84
N GLY A 288 2.88 -10.42 2.95
CA GLY A 288 2.21 -9.62 3.99
C GLY A 288 1.40 -8.46 3.44
N GLU A 289 0.83 -7.67 4.36
CA GLU A 289 -0.08 -6.54 4.06
C GLU A 289 0.56 -5.49 3.15
N SER A 290 1.84 -5.17 3.36
CA SER A 290 2.55 -4.22 2.50
C SER A 290 2.68 -4.67 1.04
N HIS A 291 2.67 -5.98 0.74
CA HIS A 291 2.61 -6.43 -0.66
C HIS A 291 1.22 -6.23 -1.26
N VAL A 292 0.16 -6.44 -0.47
CA VAL A 292 -1.21 -6.14 -0.88
C VAL A 292 -1.31 -4.64 -1.19
N GLU A 293 -0.80 -3.77 -0.32
CA GLU A 293 -0.77 -2.32 -0.56
C GLU A 293 -0.06 -1.94 -1.86
N GLU A 294 1.10 -2.54 -2.16
CA GLU A 294 1.83 -2.26 -3.40
C GLU A 294 1.04 -2.65 -4.66
N LEU A 295 0.32 -3.77 -4.61
CA LEU A 295 -0.56 -4.17 -5.70
C LEU A 295 -1.83 -3.31 -5.76
N SER A 296 -2.42 -2.95 -4.62
CA SER A 296 -3.62 -2.09 -4.54
C SER A 296 -3.36 -0.70 -5.13
N LYS A 297 -2.14 -0.17 -5.03
CA LYS A 297 -1.73 1.07 -5.73
C LYS A 297 -1.83 0.98 -7.26
N LEU A 298 -1.85 -0.23 -7.81
CA LEU A 298 -2.07 -0.47 -9.25
C LEU A 298 -3.55 -0.62 -9.61
N GLY A 299 -4.45 -0.52 -8.63
CA GLY A 299 -5.89 -0.66 -8.84
C GLY A 299 -6.33 -2.10 -9.12
N ILE A 300 -5.64 -3.10 -8.54
CA ILE A 300 -6.08 -4.49 -8.67
C ILE A 300 -7.45 -4.68 -8.03
N GLU A 301 -8.32 -5.41 -8.73
CA GLU A 301 -9.66 -5.79 -8.26
C GLU A 301 -9.71 -7.29 -7.95
N SER A 302 -8.82 -8.08 -8.57
CA SER A 302 -8.73 -9.52 -8.35
C SER A 302 -7.30 -10.04 -8.38
N VAL A 303 -7.08 -11.19 -7.73
CA VAL A 303 -5.81 -11.93 -7.78
C VAL A 303 -6.05 -13.43 -7.91
N THR A 304 -5.08 -14.12 -8.48
CA THR A 304 -5.03 -15.58 -8.51
C THR A 304 -3.76 -16.07 -7.84
N LEU A 305 -3.89 -16.87 -6.79
CA LEU A 305 -2.78 -17.50 -6.10
C LEU A 305 -2.44 -18.82 -6.80
N ALA A 306 -1.23 -18.90 -7.34
CA ALA A 306 -0.66 -20.09 -7.99
C ALA A 306 0.54 -20.54 -7.17
N PHE A 307 0.24 -21.19 -6.05
CA PHE A 307 1.22 -21.69 -5.06
C PHE A 307 1.48 -23.18 -5.26
N ASP A 308 2.49 -23.71 -4.57
CA ASP A 308 2.88 -25.11 -4.68
C ASP A 308 1.72 -26.02 -4.26
N GLY A 309 1.55 -27.16 -4.92
CA GLY A 309 0.47 -28.11 -4.66
C GLY A 309 0.60 -28.90 -3.35
N ASP A 310 1.62 -28.59 -2.55
CA ASP A 310 1.85 -29.23 -1.26
C ASP A 310 1.09 -28.53 -0.10
N ARG A 311 1.18 -29.10 1.10
CA ARG A 311 0.49 -28.57 2.28
C ARG A 311 0.99 -27.17 2.66
N ALA A 312 2.27 -26.88 2.49
CA ALA A 312 2.82 -25.57 2.82
C ALA A 312 2.31 -24.48 1.88
N GLY A 313 2.21 -24.77 0.58
CA GLY A 313 1.61 -23.88 -0.41
C GLY A 313 0.12 -23.65 -0.17
N GLN A 314 -0.64 -24.68 0.22
CA GLN A 314 -2.04 -24.51 0.63
C GLN A 314 -2.20 -23.65 1.89
N ASP A 315 -1.39 -23.89 2.93
CA ASP A 315 -1.38 -23.08 4.16
C ASP A 315 -1.01 -21.62 3.86
N ALA A 316 -0.10 -21.39 2.90
CA ALA A 316 0.24 -20.07 2.41
C ALA A 316 -0.95 -19.43 1.67
N ALA A 317 -1.66 -20.16 0.83
CA ALA A 317 -2.83 -19.67 0.10
C ALA A 317 -3.96 -19.24 1.05
N VAL A 318 -4.17 -19.98 2.16
CA VAL A 318 -5.11 -19.59 3.23
C VAL A 318 -4.75 -18.23 3.82
N LYS A 319 -3.48 -18.05 4.21
CA LYS A 319 -2.99 -16.81 4.84
C LYS A 319 -3.05 -15.63 3.87
N VAL A 320 -2.50 -15.80 2.68
CA VAL A 320 -2.39 -14.75 1.66
C VAL A 320 -3.76 -14.35 1.14
N GLY A 321 -4.65 -15.32 0.88
CA GLY A 321 -6.00 -14.99 0.42
C GLY A 321 -6.79 -14.20 1.46
N ASN A 322 -6.61 -14.46 2.76
CA ASN A 322 -7.24 -13.65 3.80
C ASN A 322 -6.77 -12.17 3.78
N LEU A 323 -5.49 -11.92 3.44
CA LEU A 323 -4.97 -10.55 3.35
C LEU A 323 -5.68 -9.77 2.24
N PHE A 324 -5.88 -10.38 1.06
CA PHE A 324 -6.60 -9.75 -0.04
C PHE A 324 -8.09 -9.56 0.25
N GLN A 325 -8.74 -10.55 0.87
CA GLN A 325 -10.15 -10.46 1.26
C GLN A 325 -10.42 -9.33 2.26
N ARG A 326 -9.50 -9.08 3.20
CA ARG A 326 -9.57 -7.93 4.13
C ARG A 326 -9.61 -6.58 3.42
N THR A 327 -8.97 -6.49 2.27
CA THR A 327 -8.95 -5.29 1.41
C THR A 327 -10.05 -5.30 0.33
N GLY A 328 -10.87 -6.34 0.30
CA GLY A 328 -11.97 -6.49 -0.64
C GLY A 328 -11.57 -6.87 -2.07
N ILE A 329 -10.40 -7.47 -2.25
CA ILE A 329 -9.89 -7.92 -3.55
C ILE A 329 -10.35 -9.36 -3.77
N ASP A 330 -11.01 -9.63 -4.90
CA ASP A 330 -11.45 -10.99 -5.25
C ASP A 330 -10.23 -11.90 -5.38
N THR A 331 -10.31 -13.08 -4.78
CA THR A 331 -9.16 -13.99 -4.69
C THR A 331 -9.55 -15.39 -5.10
N ARG A 332 -8.80 -15.92 -6.07
CA ARG A 332 -8.90 -17.30 -6.54
C ARG A 332 -7.63 -18.09 -6.27
N ILE A 333 -7.77 -19.39 -6.07
CA ILE A 333 -6.66 -20.31 -5.77
C ILE A 333 -6.61 -21.41 -6.82
N VAL A 334 -5.49 -21.49 -7.52
CA VAL A 334 -5.19 -22.57 -8.46
C VAL A 334 -4.89 -23.84 -7.68
N GLN A 335 -5.55 -24.95 -8.03
CA GLN A 335 -5.31 -26.26 -7.43
C GLN A 335 -4.35 -27.07 -8.33
N LEU A 336 -3.06 -27.03 -7.97
CA LEU A 336 -2.03 -27.84 -8.61
C LEU A 336 -1.96 -29.26 -8.00
N PRO A 337 -1.55 -30.28 -8.78
CA PRO A 337 -1.29 -31.61 -8.23
C PRO A 337 -0.23 -31.60 -7.11
N GLU A 338 -0.32 -32.57 -6.21
CA GLU A 338 0.64 -32.71 -5.10
C GLU A 338 2.08 -32.84 -5.64
N GLY A 339 3.01 -32.07 -5.06
CA GLY A 339 4.41 -32.03 -5.48
C GLY A 339 4.70 -31.21 -6.75
N SER A 340 3.69 -30.55 -7.34
CA SER A 340 3.84 -29.68 -8.50
C SER A 340 3.90 -28.20 -8.09
N ASP A 341 4.80 -27.44 -8.71
CA ASP A 341 4.86 -25.97 -8.69
C ASP A 341 4.39 -25.41 -10.05
N PRO A 342 4.07 -24.11 -10.19
CA PRO A 342 3.69 -23.54 -11.48
C PRO A 342 4.75 -23.77 -12.58
N ASP A 343 6.04 -23.76 -12.23
CA ASP A 343 7.11 -24.08 -13.18
C ASP A 343 6.98 -25.50 -13.75
N GLY A 344 6.97 -26.50 -12.87
CA GLY A 344 6.91 -27.91 -13.20
C GLY A 344 5.62 -28.27 -13.92
N PHE A 345 4.47 -27.76 -13.46
CA PHE A 345 3.18 -28.02 -14.09
C PHE A 345 3.15 -27.55 -15.55
N ILE A 346 3.63 -26.32 -15.82
CA ILE A 346 3.64 -25.77 -17.18
C ILE A 346 4.68 -26.48 -18.05
N GLN A 347 5.82 -26.90 -17.49
CA GLN A 347 6.81 -27.68 -18.23
C GLN A 347 6.26 -29.05 -18.66
N GLU A 348 5.52 -29.73 -17.78
CA GLU A 348 5.00 -31.07 -18.04
C GLU A 348 3.76 -31.08 -18.92
N HIS A 349 2.81 -30.18 -18.66
CA HIS A 349 1.48 -30.22 -19.27
C HIS A 349 1.22 -29.08 -20.27
N GLY A 350 2.11 -28.10 -20.32
CA GLY A 350 1.99 -26.94 -21.21
C GLY A 350 1.03 -25.86 -20.72
N ARG A 351 1.02 -24.75 -21.45
CA ARG A 351 0.24 -23.55 -21.14
C ARG A 351 -1.27 -23.81 -21.16
N GLU A 352 -1.78 -24.56 -22.15
CA GLU A 352 -3.21 -24.81 -22.31
C GLU A 352 -3.81 -25.54 -21.10
N ALA A 353 -3.06 -26.49 -20.52
CA ALA A 353 -3.46 -27.16 -19.29
C ALA A 353 -3.48 -26.19 -18.09
N PHE A 354 -2.54 -25.25 -18.02
CA PHE A 354 -2.53 -24.23 -16.98
C PHE A 354 -3.67 -23.22 -17.15
N ASP A 355 -4.05 -22.86 -18.37
CA ASP A 355 -5.25 -22.05 -18.64
C ASP A 355 -6.52 -22.74 -18.11
N GLN A 356 -6.60 -24.06 -18.22
CA GLN A 356 -7.71 -24.82 -17.63
C GLN A 356 -7.68 -24.75 -16.10
N LYS A 357 -6.50 -24.86 -15.48
CA LYS A 357 -6.34 -24.69 -14.03
C LYS A 357 -6.71 -23.28 -13.55
N LEU A 358 -6.45 -22.24 -14.33
CA LEU A 358 -6.88 -20.88 -14.03
C LEU A 358 -8.42 -20.73 -14.09
N LYS A 359 -9.08 -21.39 -15.05
CA LYS A 359 -10.55 -21.40 -15.16
C LYS A 359 -11.22 -22.16 -14.02
N GLU A 360 -10.59 -23.23 -13.55
CA GLU A 360 -11.04 -24.06 -12.43
C GLU A 360 -10.64 -23.51 -11.06
N ALA A 361 -9.90 -22.40 -11.01
CA ALA A 361 -9.42 -21.83 -9.76
C ALA A 361 -10.57 -21.51 -8.82
N LEU A 362 -10.48 -22.04 -7.60
CA LEU A 362 -11.54 -21.91 -6.60
C LEU A 362 -11.56 -20.49 -6.03
N HIS A 363 -12.75 -19.94 -5.80
CA HIS A 363 -12.88 -18.76 -4.97
C HIS A 363 -12.36 -19.04 -3.55
N TYR A 364 -11.90 -18.00 -2.87
CA TYR A 364 -11.24 -18.12 -1.57
C TYR A 364 -12.05 -18.87 -0.52
N LEU A 365 -13.35 -18.61 -0.41
CA LEU A 365 -14.19 -19.24 0.61
C LEU A 365 -14.39 -20.74 0.38
N PRO A 366 -14.80 -21.22 -0.81
CA PRO A 366 -14.83 -22.65 -1.11
C PRO A 366 -13.50 -23.35 -0.86
N PHE A 367 -12.38 -22.73 -1.25
CA PHE A 367 -11.04 -23.23 -0.98
C PHE A 367 -10.77 -23.35 0.53
N LEU A 368 -11.00 -22.28 1.29
CA LEU A 368 -10.78 -22.24 2.74
C LEU A 368 -11.60 -23.31 3.47
N TYR A 369 -12.87 -23.46 3.09
CA TYR A 369 -13.74 -24.48 3.67
C TYR A 369 -13.25 -25.90 3.35
N SER A 370 -12.90 -26.16 2.09
CA SER A 370 -12.36 -27.46 1.66
C SER A 370 -11.07 -27.81 2.42
N HIS A 371 -10.14 -26.86 2.52
CA HIS A 371 -8.86 -27.04 3.20
C HIS A 371 -9.05 -27.30 4.70
N LEU A 372 -9.87 -26.50 5.40
CA LEU A 372 -10.13 -26.71 6.85
C LEU A 372 -10.95 -27.96 7.15
N SER A 373 -11.65 -28.51 6.16
CA SER A 373 -12.41 -29.75 6.27
C SER A 373 -11.61 -31.00 5.89
N GLN A 374 -10.39 -30.84 5.37
CA GLN A 374 -9.60 -31.96 4.89
C GLN A 374 -9.19 -32.90 6.04
N GLY A 375 -9.57 -34.17 5.94
CA GLY A 375 -9.28 -35.18 6.97
C GLY A 375 -10.19 -35.13 8.20
N GLU A 376 -11.24 -34.31 8.18
CA GLU A 376 -12.19 -34.15 9.28
C GLU A 376 -13.52 -34.87 8.98
N ASP A 377 -14.17 -35.43 10.00
CA ASP A 377 -15.51 -36.02 9.86
C ASP A 377 -16.59 -34.95 10.06
N LEU A 378 -17.07 -34.39 8.94
CA LEU A 378 -18.12 -33.37 8.93
C LEU A 378 -19.50 -33.87 9.35
N SER A 379 -19.71 -35.18 9.54
CA SER A 379 -20.94 -35.71 10.13
C SER A 379 -21.05 -35.41 11.63
N ILE A 380 -19.90 -35.18 12.28
CA ILE A 380 -19.83 -34.79 13.68
C ILE A 380 -20.17 -33.30 13.79
N ALA A 381 -21.33 -33.01 14.40
CA ALA A 381 -21.82 -31.64 14.55
C ALA A 381 -20.80 -30.69 15.19
N ALA A 382 -20.06 -31.14 16.21
CA ALA A 382 -19.03 -30.33 16.88
C ALA A 382 -17.85 -29.96 15.95
N VAL A 383 -17.43 -30.87 15.08
CA VAL A 383 -16.34 -30.64 14.11
C VAL A 383 -16.77 -29.63 13.07
N LYS A 384 -17.93 -29.84 12.45
CA LYS A 384 -18.50 -28.91 11.47
C LYS A 384 -18.70 -27.52 12.08
N THR A 385 -19.23 -27.45 13.29
CA THR A 385 -19.44 -26.21 14.04
C THR A 385 -18.13 -25.46 14.24
N ARG A 386 -17.07 -26.13 14.71
CA ARG A 386 -15.74 -25.53 14.91
C ARG A 386 -15.19 -24.87 13.63
N ILE A 387 -15.26 -25.58 12.50
CA ILE A 387 -14.76 -25.09 11.21
C ILE A 387 -15.58 -23.88 10.75
N VAL A 388 -16.90 -23.98 10.76
CA VAL A 388 -17.76 -22.90 10.28
C VAL A 388 -17.64 -21.64 11.13
N TYR A 389 -17.57 -21.78 12.46
CA TYR A 389 -17.34 -20.63 13.33
C TYR A 389 -15.97 -20.00 13.09
N ALA A 390 -14.91 -20.78 12.87
CA ALA A 390 -13.59 -20.24 12.56
C ALA A 390 -13.62 -19.38 11.28
N ILE A 391 -14.25 -19.88 10.21
CA ILE A 391 -14.39 -19.14 8.95
C ILE A 391 -15.26 -17.89 9.13
N ALA A 392 -16.41 -18.01 9.80
CA ALA A 392 -17.29 -16.87 10.03
C ALA A 392 -16.62 -15.77 10.88
N GLN A 393 -15.80 -16.14 11.88
CA GLN A 393 -15.00 -15.17 12.65
C GLN A 393 -13.96 -14.48 11.78
N GLN A 394 -13.30 -15.22 10.88
CA GLN A 394 -12.35 -14.63 9.94
C GLN A 394 -13.03 -13.63 9.00
N ILE A 395 -14.19 -13.99 8.41
CA ILE A 395 -14.98 -13.12 7.52
C ILE A 395 -15.36 -11.82 8.25
N ARG A 396 -15.81 -11.89 9.51
CA ARG A 396 -16.17 -10.69 10.29
C ARG A 396 -15.01 -9.73 10.55
N GLY A 397 -13.77 -10.20 10.39
CA GLY A 397 -12.57 -9.37 10.49
C GLY A 397 -12.21 -8.60 9.21
N TRP A 398 -13.01 -8.72 8.14
CA TRP A 398 -12.76 -8.02 6.87
C TRP A 398 -13.33 -6.60 6.89
N SER A 399 -12.68 -5.69 6.15
CA SER A 399 -12.94 -4.24 6.27
C SER A 399 -14.22 -3.78 5.56
N ASN A 400 -14.67 -4.52 4.54
CA ASN A 400 -15.81 -4.13 3.70
C ASN A 400 -17.09 -4.85 4.16
N PRO A 401 -18.09 -4.15 4.74
CA PRO A 401 -19.31 -4.75 5.26
C PRO A 401 -20.14 -5.51 4.21
N VAL A 402 -20.13 -5.07 2.95
CA VAL A 402 -20.86 -5.74 1.86
C VAL A 402 -20.20 -7.07 1.55
N ILE A 403 -18.87 -7.10 1.47
CA ILE A 403 -18.11 -8.34 1.24
C ILE A 403 -18.31 -9.29 2.43
N VAL A 404 -18.28 -8.78 3.67
CA VAL A 404 -18.59 -9.57 4.87
C VAL A 404 -19.97 -10.23 4.75
N HIS A 405 -20.99 -9.45 4.38
CA HIS A 405 -22.36 -9.94 4.25
C HIS A 405 -22.49 -11.01 3.17
N GLU A 406 -22.03 -10.75 1.94
CA GLU A 406 -22.11 -11.71 0.84
C GLU A 406 -21.29 -12.98 1.12
N SER A 407 -20.15 -12.84 1.79
CA SER A 407 -19.28 -13.96 2.17
C SER A 407 -19.90 -14.86 3.25
N LEU A 408 -20.63 -14.28 4.21
CA LEU A 408 -21.38 -15.06 5.19
C LEU A 408 -22.58 -15.79 4.54
N LYS A 409 -23.22 -15.19 3.52
CA LYS A 409 -24.26 -15.87 2.72
C LYS A 409 -23.68 -17.02 1.91
N GLU A 410 -22.54 -16.82 1.26
CA GLU A 410 -21.84 -17.90 0.55
C GLU A 410 -21.47 -19.04 1.51
N LEU A 411 -20.94 -18.71 2.71
CA LEU A 411 -20.66 -19.71 3.75
C LEU A 411 -21.92 -20.47 4.19
N SER A 412 -23.06 -19.78 4.32
CA SER A 412 -24.36 -20.41 4.60
C SER A 412 -24.72 -21.43 3.52
N ALA A 413 -24.63 -21.05 2.25
CA ALA A 413 -24.92 -21.93 1.11
C ALA A 413 -23.98 -23.14 1.06
N LEU A 414 -22.67 -22.93 1.25
CA LEU A 414 -21.66 -23.99 1.25
C LEU A 414 -21.88 -25.01 2.38
N THR A 415 -22.26 -24.53 3.57
CA THR A 415 -22.35 -25.36 4.77
C THR A 415 -23.76 -25.87 5.06
N ARG A 416 -24.77 -25.33 4.37
CA ARG A 416 -26.20 -25.56 4.62
C ARG A 416 -26.64 -25.19 6.05
N ILE A 417 -25.94 -24.22 6.66
CA ILE A 417 -26.31 -23.66 7.96
C ILE A 417 -27.12 -22.38 7.70
N PRO A 418 -28.30 -22.18 8.32
CA PRO A 418 -29.12 -20.99 8.11
C PRO A 418 -28.35 -19.68 8.34
N GLU A 419 -28.60 -18.68 7.50
CA GLU A 419 -27.96 -17.35 7.53
C GLU A 419 -28.06 -16.67 8.91
N GLU A 420 -29.21 -16.83 9.57
CA GLU A 420 -29.47 -16.32 10.92
C GLU A 420 -28.45 -16.84 11.95
N MET A 421 -28.07 -18.12 11.87
CA MET A 421 -27.09 -18.74 12.78
C MET A 421 -25.67 -18.25 12.51
N LEU A 422 -25.39 -17.80 11.29
CA LEU A 422 -24.13 -17.16 10.92
C LEU A 422 -24.15 -15.65 11.19
N GLY A 423 -25.27 -15.10 11.65
CA GLY A 423 -25.42 -13.68 11.97
C GLY A 423 -25.32 -12.78 10.74
N VAL A 424 -25.78 -13.23 9.56
CA VAL A 424 -25.77 -12.46 8.31
C VAL A 424 -26.54 -11.13 8.47
N GLU A 425 -27.70 -11.17 9.11
CA GLU A 425 -28.55 -10.00 9.37
C GLU A 425 -27.98 -9.07 10.46
N GLY A 426 -27.22 -9.61 11.41
CA GLY A 426 -26.54 -8.84 12.47
C GLY A 426 -25.16 -8.29 12.07
N ALA A 427 -24.55 -8.84 11.01
CA ALA A 427 -23.26 -8.40 10.47
C ALA A 427 -23.38 -7.06 9.71
N VAL A 428 -24.58 -6.75 9.21
CA VAL A 428 -24.95 -5.40 8.78
C VAL A 428 -25.29 -4.61 10.04
N LYS A 429 -24.31 -3.94 10.65
CA LYS A 429 -24.61 -2.76 11.47
C LYS A 429 -25.54 -1.90 10.61
N ARG A 430 -26.79 -1.70 11.04
CA ARG A 430 -27.84 -0.92 10.36
C ARG A 430 -27.20 0.21 9.56
N THR A 431 -27.03 -0.03 8.26
CA THR A 431 -26.46 0.94 7.36
C THR A 431 -27.59 1.90 7.09
N TYR A 432 -27.64 2.99 7.87
CA TYR A 432 -28.37 4.16 7.42
C TYR A 432 -27.69 4.59 6.13
N ILE A 433 -28.31 4.25 5.00
CA ILE A 433 -27.96 4.78 3.69
C ILE A 433 -28.38 6.25 3.72
N GLY A 434 -27.55 7.09 4.32
CA GLY A 434 -27.51 8.50 4.00
C GLY A 434 -26.72 8.63 2.72
N GLN A 435 -27.36 9.05 1.62
CA GLN A 435 -26.66 9.47 0.41
C GLN A 435 -25.58 10.50 0.78
N ARG A 436 -24.33 10.09 0.88
CA ARG A 436 -23.18 10.99 0.91
C ARG A 436 -22.67 11.13 -0.51
N THR A 437 -23.16 12.17 -1.17
CA THR A 437 -22.40 12.87 -2.20
C THR A 437 -21.09 13.30 -1.54
N LEU A 438 -19.98 12.61 -1.83
CA LEU A 438 -18.66 13.01 -1.37
C LEU A 438 -18.21 14.21 -2.22
N THR A 439 -18.66 15.40 -1.85
CA THR A 439 -17.90 16.62 -2.11
C THR A 439 -16.83 16.71 -1.02
N SER A 440 -15.58 16.43 -1.40
CA SER A 440 -14.41 16.60 -0.54
C SER A 440 -14.08 18.09 -0.43
N ASP A 441 -14.79 18.82 0.43
CA ASP A 441 -14.26 20.07 0.95
C ASP A 441 -13.36 19.72 2.14
N PHE A 442 -12.09 20.11 2.03
CA PHE A 442 -11.14 20.05 3.14
C PHE A 442 -11.75 20.78 4.34
N LEU A 443 -12.17 20.02 5.37
CA LEU A 443 -12.60 20.59 6.64
C LEU A 443 -11.45 21.42 7.21
N GLN A 444 -11.57 22.75 7.14
CA GLN A 444 -10.71 23.66 7.88
C GLN A 444 -10.84 23.32 9.36
N VAL A 445 -9.74 22.85 9.96
CA VAL A 445 -9.66 22.62 11.41
C VAL A 445 -9.84 23.98 12.09
N ASN A 446 -10.96 24.18 12.79
CA ASN A 446 -11.22 25.40 13.58
C ASN A 446 -10.68 25.20 15.01
N PRO A 447 -9.52 25.79 15.37
CA PRO A 447 -8.92 25.58 16.69
C PRO A 447 -9.78 26.11 17.84
N GLN A 448 -10.59 27.14 17.57
CA GLN A 448 -11.50 27.74 18.54
C GLN A 448 -12.62 26.76 18.92
N ARG A 449 -13.20 26.07 17.93
CA ARG A 449 -14.21 25.02 18.15
C ARG A 449 -13.66 23.86 18.97
N ILE A 450 -12.40 23.49 18.76
CA ILE A 450 -11.74 22.45 19.55
C ILE A 450 -11.65 22.89 21.02
N GLN A 451 -11.13 24.08 21.31
CA GLN A 451 -10.98 24.57 22.68
C GLN A 451 -12.33 24.69 23.41
N GLU A 452 -13.34 25.25 22.74
CA GLU A 452 -14.67 25.45 23.33
C GLU A 452 -15.42 24.12 23.50
N SER A 453 -15.26 23.16 22.59
CA SER A 453 -15.84 21.82 22.75
C SER A 453 -15.28 21.06 23.97
N VAL A 454 -13.99 21.24 24.29
CA VAL A 454 -13.38 20.67 25.49
C VAL A 454 -14.00 21.27 26.75
N LEU A 455 -14.21 22.58 26.80
CA LEU A 455 -14.92 23.23 27.91
C LEU A 455 -16.31 22.63 28.13
N LEU A 456 -17.09 22.46 27.06
CA LEU A 456 -18.43 21.88 27.12
C LEU A 456 -18.41 20.41 27.59
N GLN A 457 -17.40 19.66 27.16
CA GLN A 457 -17.14 18.31 27.65
C GLN A 457 -17.00 18.29 29.18
N TRP A 458 -16.24 19.22 29.76
CA TRP A 458 -16.06 19.30 31.22
C TRP A 458 -17.37 19.57 31.96
N LEU A 459 -18.24 20.43 31.43
CA LEU A 459 -19.54 20.71 32.03
C LEU A 459 -20.45 19.47 32.01
N ILE A 460 -20.52 18.78 30.88
CA ILE A 460 -21.35 17.58 30.69
C ILE A 460 -20.89 16.42 31.61
N TYR A 461 -19.57 16.21 31.72
CA TYR A 461 -18.99 15.05 32.42
C TYR A 461 -18.61 15.30 33.89
N SER A 462 -18.80 16.51 34.43
CA SER A 462 -18.49 16.79 35.83
C SER A 462 -19.31 15.90 36.78
N GLN A 463 -18.63 15.02 37.53
CA GLN A 463 -19.25 14.13 38.53
C GLN A 463 -19.25 14.83 39.91
N GLY A 464 -20.36 14.75 40.62
CA GLY A 464 -20.45 15.09 42.06
C GLY A 464 -20.64 16.57 42.44
N ASN A 465 -20.55 17.53 41.51
CA ASN A 465 -20.75 18.97 41.82
C ASN A 465 -21.30 19.80 40.63
N LYS A 466 -22.15 19.20 39.78
CA LYS A 466 -22.70 19.85 38.56
C LYS A 466 -23.26 21.25 38.82
N LYS A 467 -24.11 21.42 39.85
CA LYS A 467 -24.72 22.73 40.18
C LYS A 467 -23.70 23.82 40.50
N GLN A 468 -22.59 23.46 41.14
CA GLN A 468 -21.51 24.41 41.47
C GLN A 468 -20.76 24.84 40.20
N TYR A 469 -20.52 23.93 39.25
CA TYR A 469 -19.82 24.24 38.00
C TYR A 469 -20.68 25.06 37.04
N PHE A 470 -21.98 24.73 36.91
CA PHE A 470 -22.91 25.53 36.12
C PHE A 470 -23.12 26.92 36.73
N SER A 471 -23.18 27.04 38.07
CA SER A 471 -23.20 28.33 38.77
C SER A 471 -21.93 29.16 38.51
N PHE A 472 -20.75 28.54 38.59
CA PHE A 472 -19.47 29.19 38.29
C PHE A 472 -19.40 29.63 36.81
N ALA A 473 -19.84 28.78 35.88
CA ALA A 473 -19.86 29.07 34.46
C ALA A 473 -20.80 30.24 34.13
N ARG A 474 -22.01 30.29 34.72
CA ARG A 474 -22.91 31.46 34.58
C ARG A 474 -22.28 32.77 35.08
N GLN A 475 -21.53 32.72 36.18
CA GLN A 475 -20.94 33.91 36.79
C GLN A 475 -19.72 34.44 36.01
N HIS A 476 -18.93 33.54 35.40
CA HIS A 476 -17.61 33.88 34.85
C HIS A 476 -17.48 33.71 33.34
N LEU A 477 -18.44 33.04 32.68
CA LEU A 477 -18.42 32.76 31.25
C LEU A 477 -19.84 32.92 30.66
N PRO A 478 -20.28 34.16 30.40
CA PRO A 478 -21.55 34.38 29.72
C PRO A 478 -21.48 33.84 28.26
N PRO A 479 -22.61 33.39 27.66
CA PRO A 479 -22.58 32.67 26.38
C PRO A 479 -21.91 33.42 25.22
N ASP A 480 -21.97 34.75 25.21
CA ASP A 480 -21.35 35.61 24.20
C ASP A 480 -19.80 35.52 24.16
N GLN A 481 -19.17 34.96 25.20
CA GLN A 481 -17.72 34.74 25.22
C GLN A 481 -17.27 33.49 24.42
N LEU A 482 -18.16 32.54 24.14
CA LEU A 482 -17.85 31.43 23.22
C LEU A 482 -17.91 31.95 21.79
N ARG A 483 -16.81 31.87 21.05
CA ARG A 483 -16.67 32.47 19.71
C ARG A 483 -17.19 31.54 18.61
N ASP A 484 -17.20 30.22 18.82
CA ASP A 484 -17.77 29.26 17.89
C ASP A 484 -19.30 29.21 18.04
N PRO A 485 -20.08 29.54 17.00
CA PRO A 485 -21.54 29.63 17.12
C PRO A 485 -22.21 28.31 17.56
N PRO A 486 -21.82 27.13 17.03
CA PRO A 486 -22.31 25.84 17.53
C PRO A 486 -22.00 25.60 19.01
N CYS A 487 -20.76 25.85 19.46
CA CYS A 487 -20.41 25.72 20.88
C CYS A 487 -21.21 26.68 21.76
N ARG A 488 -21.41 27.93 21.33
CA ARG A 488 -22.23 28.92 22.06
C ARG A 488 -23.67 28.46 22.22
N GLN A 489 -24.27 27.93 21.15
CA GLN A 489 -25.65 27.49 21.17
C GLN A 489 -25.81 26.25 22.06
N LEU A 490 -24.92 25.25 21.94
CA LEU A 490 -24.91 24.09 22.83
C LEU A 490 -24.72 24.49 24.30
N TYR A 491 -23.81 25.42 24.59
CA TYR A 491 -23.61 25.94 25.95
C TYR A 491 -24.86 26.58 26.54
N THR A 492 -25.55 27.40 25.75
CA THR A 492 -26.80 28.06 26.17
C THR A 492 -27.87 27.02 26.51
N THR A 493 -28.04 26.03 25.64
CA THR A 493 -28.96 24.90 25.87
C THR A 493 -28.62 24.13 27.15
N LEU A 494 -27.33 23.88 27.42
CA LEU A 494 -26.90 23.21 28.64
C LEU A 494 -27.21 24.04 29.89
N LEU A 495 -27.02 25.37 29.85
CA LEU A 495 -27.35 26.25 30.98
C LEU A 495 -28.85 26.24 31.29
N GLU A 496 -29.71 26.27 30.26
CA GLU A 496 -31.18 26.24 30.39
C GLU A 496 -31.69 24.90 30.92
N LEU A 497 -31.15 23.79 30.43
CA LEU A 497 -31.51 22.45 30.89
C LEU A 497 -31.06 22.20 32.33
N GLU A 498 -29.93 22.78 32.75
CA GLU A 498 -29.50 22.68 34.15
C GLU A 498 -30.42 23.46 35.10
N GLU A 499 -30.96 24.62 34.70
CA GLU A 499 -31.95 25.36 35.52
C GLU A 499 -33.23 24.56 35.73
N LYS A 500 -33.60 23.73 34.75
CA LYS A 500 -34.77 22.85 34.79
C LYS A 500 -34.50 21.49 35.47
N ASP A 501 -33.26 21.22 35.87
CA ASP A 501 -32.82 19.91 36.40
C ASP A 501 -32.98 18.75 35.38
N GLU A 502 -33.00 19.05 34.08
CA GLU A 502 -33.26 18.12 32.96
C GLU A 502 -31.97 17.76 32.18
N LEU A 503 -30.82 17.78 32.86
CA LEU A 503 -29.50 17.61 32.23
C LEU A 503 -29.12 16.13 32.03
N ASP A 504 -29.88 15.44 31.18
CA ASP A 504 -29.58 14.08 30.71
C ASP A 504 -29.34 14.02 29.19
N THR A 505 -28.62 12.99 28.73
CA THR A 505 -28.18 12.87 27.34
C THR A 505 -29.34 12.84 26.34
N LEU A 506 -30.46 12.21 26.69
CA LEU A 506 -31.62 12.10 25.78
C LEU A 506 -32.30 13.46 25.65
N THR A 507 -32.48 14.17 26.75
CA THR A 507 -33.09 15.51 26.74
C THR A 507 -32.21 16.52 26.02
N ILE A 508 -30.90 16.51 26.24
CA ILE A 508 -29.96 17.38 25.50
C ILE A 508 -30.09 17.10 23.99
N THR A 509 -30.01 15.83 23.58
CA THR A 509 -30.10 15.46 22.14
C THR A 509 -31.42 15.91 21.52
N SER A 510 -32.52 15.86 22.26
CA SER A 510 -33.85 16.28 21.78
C SER A 510 -33.99 17.80 21.55
N GLN A 511 -33.11 18.61 22.15
CA GLN A 511 -33.09 20.08 22.01
C GLN A 511 -32.07 20.57 20.97
N LEU A 512 -31.36 19.66 20.30
CA LEU A 512 -30.39 20.01 19.25
C LEU A 512 -31.06 19.94 17.87
N ASP A 513 -31.54 21.08 17.40
CA ASP A 513 -32.36 21.18 16.19
C ASP A 513 -31.55 21.19 14.87
N THR A 514 -30.21 21.26 14.96
CA THR A 514 -29.34 21.29 13.78
C THR A 514 -28.37 20.13 13.76
N SER A 515 -28.07 19.63 12.55
CA SER A 515 -27.09 18.56 12.34
C SER A 515 -25.71 18.94 12.89
N GLU A 516 -25.33 20.21 12.79
CA GLU A 516 -24.05 20.72 13.27
C GLU A 516 -23.92 20.66 14.80
N LEU A 517 -25.01 20.90 15.54
CA LEU A 517 -25.03 20.76 17.00
C LEU A 517 -25.05 19.31 17.44
N GLN A 518 -25.80 18.47 16.72
CA GLN A 518 -25.84 17.03 16.97
C GLN A 518 -24.44 16.41 16.76
N GLU A 519 -23.75 16.76 15.68
CA GLU A 519 -22.37 16.34 15.42
C GLU A 519 -21.39 16.84 16.48
N LEU A 520 -21.51 18.11 16.90
CA LEU A 520 -20.67 18.67 17.97
C LEU A 520 -20.88 17.91 19.29
N PHE A 521 -22.13 17.69 19.69
CA PHE A 521 -22.47 17.00 20.93
C PHE A 521 -22.04 15.52 20.88
N CYS A 522 -22.28 14.82 19.78
CA CYS A 522 -21.77 13.46 19.58
C CYS A 522 -20.24 13.40 19.67
N GLY A 523 -19.54 14.34 19.03
CA GLY A 523 -18.08 14.44 19.11
C GLY A 523 -17.57 14.64 20.55
N ILE A 524 -18.25 15.49 21.33
CA ILE A 524 -17.95 15.69 22.76
C ILE A 524 -18.17 14.41 23.56
N MET A 525 -19.23 13.65 23.24
CA MET A 525 -19.60 12.42 23.93
C MET A 525 -18.65 11.25 23.59
N ASP A 526 -18.21 11.15 22.34
CA ASP A 526 -17.29 10.11 21.86
C ASP A 526 -15.85 10.33 22.35
N ALA A 527 -15.47 11.59 22.60
CA ALA A 527 -14.12 11.96 23.04
C ALA A 527 -13.78 11.56 24.50
N GLY A 528 -14.69 10.88 25.22
CA GLY A 528 -14.44 10.14 26.47
C GLY A 528 -13.54 10.83 27.52
N ALA A 529 -14.15 11.45 28.54
CA ALA A 529 -13.37 12.04 29.64
C ALA A 529 -12.50 11.00 30.37
N ASN A 530 -11.20 11.27 30.48
CA ASN A 530 -10.30 10.63 31.45
C ASN A 530 -10.87 10.92 32.86
N LYS A 531 -11.49 9.91 33.47
CA LYS A 531 -12.42 10.04 34.61
C LYS A 531 -11.82 10.52 35.95
N GLU A 532 -10.56 10.95 36.01
CA GLU A 532 -9.86 11.17 37.29
C GLU A 532 -9.52 12.63 37.68
N HIS A 533 -9.86 13.68 36.90
CA HIS A 533 -9.42 15.05 37.23
C HIS A 533 -10.53 16.12 37.19
N GLY A 534 -11.67 15.86 37.83
CA GLY A 534 -12.91 16.62 37.71
C GLY A 534 -13.06 17.97 38.45
N ALA A 535 -12.03 18.82 38.61
CA ALA A 535 -12.26 20.15 39.22
C ALA A 535 -11.27 21.27 38.81
N LYS A 536 -9.96 21.02 38.84
CA LYS A 536 -8.93 22.03 38.54
C LYS A 536 -8.91 22.54 37.09
N PRO A 537 -9.13 21.70 36.05
CA PRO A 537 -8.98 22.13 34.66
C PRO A 537 -10.03 23.15 34.19
N LEU A 538 -11.30 23.02 34.63
CA LEU A 538 -12.37 23.94 34.22
C LEU A 538 -12.10 25.38 34.68
N ILE A 539 -11.69 25.55 35.94
CA ILE A 539 -11.39 26.87 36.52
C ILE A 539 -10.15 27.49 35.85
N GLU A 540 -9.15 26.69 35.49
CA GLU A 540 -7.97 27.18 34.75
C GLU A 540 -8.27 27.56 33.30
N ILE A 541 -9.18 26.83 32.64
CA ILE A 541 -9.61 27.13 31.26
C ILE A 541 -10.48 28.39 31.22
N VAL A 542 -11.41 28.57 32.16
CA VAL A 542 -12.25 29.80 32.24
C VAL A 542 -11.43 31.04 32.60
N LYS A 543 -10.30 30.90 33.30
CA LYS A 543 -9.42 32.02 33.67
C LYS A 543 -8.44 32.46 32.57
N ARG A 544 -8.22 31.64 31.54
CA ARG A 544 -7.32 31.93 30.41
C ARG A 544 -8.13 32.45 29.23
#